data_AF-A0A919L646-F1
#
_entry.id   AF-A0A919L646-F1
#
_cell.length_a   1.000
_cell.length_b   1.000
_cell.length_c   1.000
_cell.angle_alpha   90.00
_cell.angle_beta   90.00
_cell.angle_gamma   90.00
#
_symmetry.space_group_name_H-M   'P 1'
#
loop_
_entity.id
_entity.type
_entity.pdbx_description
1 polymer ?
#
loop_
_entity_poly.entity_id
_entity_poly.type
_entity_poly.pdbx_seq_one_letter_code
_entity_poly.pdbx_strand_id
1 'polypeptide(L)'
;MLETVYWDAGTARLLPRLLQGRTRGPVFVTHRRPGPGKVVCPRDVCPDTGFARLSYGQARALLDEHTAVRGPATGRDLYEYRHSCLTHLGEQGASLLMLMAKSRHKKPENVRRCFKPSPEAIAELTSLLAPGGSRR
;
A
#
# COMPACT_ATOMS: atom_id res chain seq x y z
N MET A 1 -15.39 10.79 6.56
CA MET A 1 -14.58 10.04 7.53
C MET A 1 -13.12 10.20 7.12
N LEU A 2 -12.27 10.70 8.02
CA LEU A 2 -10.83 10.69 7.81
C LEU A 2 -10.31 9.28 8.13
N GLU A 3 -9.38 8.78 7.33
CA GLU A 3 -8.83 7.45 7.50
C GLU A 3 -7.32 7.56 7.74
N THR A 4 -6.85 6.97 8.83
CA THR A 4 -5.41 6.94 9.14
C THR A 4 -4.71 5.92 8.25
N VAL A 5 -3.71 6.38 7.52
CA VAL A 5 -2.83 5.53 6.71
C VAL A 5 -1.52 5.34 7.46
N TYR A 6 -1.11 4.08 7.64
CA TYR A 6 0.15 3.72 8.28
C TYR A 6 1.20 3.37 7.23
N TRP A 7 2.34 4.04 7.31
CA TRP A 7 3.52 3.80 6.48
C TRP A 7 4.69 3.34 7.35
N ASP A 8 5.51 2.45 6.80
CA ASP A 8 6.82 2.16 7.36
C ASP A 8 7.73 3.40 7.25
N ALA A 9 8.76 3.47 8.11
CA ALA A 9 9.73 4.55 8.13
C ALA A 9 10.42 4.76 6.76
N GLY A 10 10.69 3.68 6.01
CA GLY A 10 11.26 3.76 4.67
C GLY A 10 10.36 4.52 3.70
N THR A 11 9.07 4.17 3.65
CA THR A 11 8.08 4.88 2.82
C THR A 11 7.89 6.32 3.29
N ALA A 12 7.85 6.56 4.60
CA ALA A 12 7.69 7.90 5.16
C ALA A 12 8.84 8.85 4.76
N ARG A 13 10.08 8.33 4.62
CA ARG A 13 11.25 9.11 4.16
C ARG A 13 11.14 9.59 2.71
N LEU A 14 10.33 8.94 1.87
CA LEU A 14 10.10 9.37 0.50
C LEU A 14 9.08 10.51 0.39
N LEU A 15 8.24 10.68 1.41
CA LEU A 15 7.14 11.64 1.41
C LEU A 15 7.59 13.09 1.22
N PRO A 16 8.64 13.60 1.89
CA PRO A 16 9.10 14.98 1.68
C PRO A 16 9.51 15.25 0.22
N ARG A 17 10.13 14.27 -0.45
CA ARG A 17 10.53 14.38 -1.86
C ARG A 17 9.32 14.42 -2.79
N LEU A 18 8.28 13.65 -2.49
CA LEU A 18 7.03 13.62 -3.25
C LEU A 18 6.16 14.87 -3.02
N LEU A 19 6.13 15.38 -1.78
CA LEU A 19 5.32 16.53 -1.42
C LEU A 19 5.96 17.85 -1.85
N GLN A 20 7.29 17.96 -1.88
CA GLN A 20 8.02 19.18 -2.26
C GLN A 20 7.56 20.40 -1.44
N GLY A 21 7.45 20.25 -0.13
CA GLY A 21 7.00 21.32 0.78
C GLY A 21 5.47 21.50 0.88
N ARG A 22 4.68 20.80 0.05
CA ARG A 22 3.21 20.82 0.18
C ARG A 22 2.77 20.21 1.51
N THR A 23 1.94 20.94 2.24
CA THR A 23 1.35 20.49 3.52
C THR A 23 -0.12 20.10 3.39
N ARG A 24 -0.73 20.31 2.21
CA ARG A 24 -2.15 20.05 1.95
C ARG A 24 -2.40 19.60 0.50
N GLY A 25 -3.60 19.07 0.26
CA GLY A 25 -4.01 18.54 -1.04
C GLY A 25 -3.61 17.07 -1.26
N PRO A 26 -3.83 16.54 -2.47
CA PRO A 26 -3.57 15.13 -2.77
C PRO A 26 -2.07 14.79 -2.71
N VAL A 27 -1.72 13.63 -2.13
CA VAL A 27 -0.32 13.17 -2.04
C VAL A 27 0.30 12.98 -3.44
N PHE A 28 -0.37 12.20 -4.28
CA PHE A 28 0.03 11.97 -5.68
C PHE A 28 -0.77 12.89 -6.60
N VAL A 29 -0.06 13.74 -7.36
CA VAL A 29 -0.64 14.68 -8.32
C VAL A 29 -0.12 14.39 -9.73
N THR A 30 -0.87 14.84 -10.73
CA THR A 30 -0.42 14.91 -12.12
C THR A 30 0.67 15.97 -12.29
N HIS A 31 1.36 15.95 -13.43
CA HIS A 31 2.31 16.99 -13.82
C HIS A 31 1.68 18.13 -14.64
N ARG A 32 0.35 18.06 -14.89
CA ARG A 32 -0.43 19.07 -15.63
C ARG A 32 -1.72 19.39 -14.88
N ARG A 33 -2.22 20.61 -15.08
CA ARG A 33 -3.54 21.03 -14.60
C ARG A 33 -4.66 20.32 -15.38
N PRO A 34 -5.88 20.21 -14.82
CA PRO A 34 -7.05 19.77 -15.57
C PRO A 34 -7.21 20.57 -16.88
N GLY A 35 -7.60 19.91 -17.96
CA GLY A 35 -7.87 20.58 -19.24
C GLY A 35 -9.09 21.50 -19.15
N PRO A 36 -9.21 22.48 -20.05
CA PRO A 36 -10.39 23.37 -20.13
C PRO A 36 -11.70 22.56 -20.16
N GLY A 37 -12.70 23.00 -19.39
CA GLY A 37 -14.01 22.32 -19.30
C GLY A 37 -14.03 21.04 -18.47
N LYS A 38 -12.88 20.53 -17.99
CA LYS A 38 -12.85 19.36 -17.12
C LYS A 38 -13.19 19.75 -15.68
N VAL A 39 -14.39 19.37 -15.24
CA VAL A 39 -14.81 19.55 -13.84
C VAL A 39 -14.14 18.49 -12.97
N VAL A 40 -13.32 18.91 -12.01
CA VAL A 40 -12.67 18.06 -11.01
C VAL A 40 -13.13 18.52 -9.64
N CYS A 41 -13.39 17.58 -8.72
CA CYS A 41 -13.76 17.92 -7.36
C CYS A 41 -12.65 18.78 -6.72
N PRO A 42 -12.95 19.90 -6.04
CA PRO A 42 -11.92 20.75 -5.42
C PRO A 42 -10.96 19.99 -4.51
N ARG A 43 -11.43 18.94 -3.82
CA ARG A 43 -10.58 18.07 -2.97
C ARG A 43 -9.53 17.26 -3.75
N ASP A 44 -9.78 17.06 -5.04
CA ASP A 44 -8.91 16.32 -5.96
C ASP A 44 -7.99 17.26 -6.74
N VAL A 45 -7.88 18.53 -6.35
CA VAL A 45 -6.95 19.50 -6.92
C VAL A 45 -6.05 20.01 -5.80
N CYS A 46 -4.74 20.04 -6.05
CA CYS A 46 -3.81 20.65 -5.11
C CYS A 46 -4.03 22.17 -5.10
N PRO A 47 -4.34 22.78 -3.94
CA PRO A 47 -4.63 24.22 -3.87
C PRO A 47 -3.41 25.09 -4.19
N ASP A 48 -2.20 24.55 -4.01
CA ASP A 48 -0.97 25.33 -4.15
C ASP A 48 -0.40 25.26 -5.58
N THR A 49 -0.63 24.17 -6.32
CA THR A 49 -0.10 23.98 -7.69
C THR A 49 -1.17 23.99 -8.79
N GLY A 50 -2.43 23.72 -8.44
CA GLY A 50 -3.53 23.49 -9.38
C GLY A 50 -3.48 22.14 -10.09
N PHE A 51 -2.54 21.25 -9.73
CA PHE A 51 -2.48 19.91 -10.31
C PHE A 51 -3.56 18.99 -9.76
N ALA A 52 -4.08 18.13 -10.62
CA ALA A 52 -5.11 17.18 -10.23
C ALA A 52 -4.49 16.00 -9.46
N ARG A 53 -5.27 15.36 -8.60
CA ARG A 53 -4.95 14.05 -8.02
C ARG A 53 -4.75 13.05 -9.15
N LEU A 54 -3.71 12.24 -9.02
CA LEU A 54 -3.49 11.12 -9.92
C LEU A 54 -4.68 10.15 -9.86
N SER A 55 -5.31 9.88 -11.00
CA SER A 55 -6.43 8.92 -11.04
C SER A 55 -5.91 7.48 -10.86
N TYR A 56 -6.78 6.56 -10.44
CA TYR A 56 -6.40 5.14 -10.31
C TYR A 56 -5.90 4.56 -11.63
N GLY A 57 -6.55 4.89 -12.75
CA GLY A 57 -6.13 4.45 -14.08
C GLY A 57 -4.74 4.95 -14.47
N GLN A 58 -4.42 6.22 -14.16
CA GLN A 58 -3.08 6.77 -14.40
C GLN A 58 -2.04 6.15 -13.47
N ALA A 59 -2.37 5.93 -12.19
CA ALA A 59 -1.48 5.28 -11.25
C ALA A 59 -1.16 3.84 -11.67
N ARG A 60 -2.17 3.10 -12.15
CA ARG A 60 -1.99 1.77 -12.74
C ARG A 60 -1.10 1.82 -13.98
N ALA A 61 -1.34 2.75 -14.91
CA ALA A 61 -0.54 2.87 -16.14
C ALA A 61 0.93 3.19 -15.83
N LEU A 62 1.19 4.12 -14.91
CA LEU A 62 2.55 4.46 -14.48
C LEU A 62 3.25 3.27 -13.82
N LEU A 63 2.53 2.52 -12.98
CA LEU A 63 3.11 1.36 -12.32
C LEU A 63 3.44 0.25 -13.31
N ASP A 64 2.52 -0.03 -14.24
CA ASP A 64 2.76 -0.97 -15.33
C ASP A 64 4.00 -0.58 -16.13
N GLU A 65 4.08 0.67 -16.60
CA GLU A 65 5.21 1.19 -17.37
C GLU A 65 6.55 1.03 -16.64
N HIS A 66 6.61 1.36 -15.35
CA HIS A 66 7.85 1.31 -14.56
C HIS A 66 8.21 -0.08 -14.03
N THR A 67 7.33 -1.07 -14.18
CA THR A 67 7.58 -2.46 -13.73
C THR A 67 7.52 -3.47 -14.87
N ALA A 68 7.26 -3.01 -16.09
CA ALA A 68 7.27 -3.80 -17.30
C ALA A 68 8.68 -4.31 -17.60
N VAL A 69 8.86 -5.64 -17.52
CA VAL A 69 10.12 -6.30 -17.86
C VAL A 69 10.10 -6.89 -19.28
N ARG A 70 8.90 -7.10 -19.86
CA ARG A 70 8.71 -7.83 -21.12
C ARG A 70 7.98 -7.01 -22.20
N GLY A 71 7.91 -5.69 -22.03
CA GLY A 71 7.23 -4.78 -22.96
C GLY A 71 5.96 -4.13 -22.37
N PRO A 72 5.28 -3.26 -23.13
CA PRO A 72 4.11 -2.53 -22.64
C PRO A 72 3.00 -3.46 -22.12
N ALA A 73 2.29 -3.06 -21.07
CA ALA A 73 1.21 -3.85 -20.45
C ALA A 73 1.65 -5.21 -19.87
N THR A 74 2.94 -5.38 -19.57
CA THR A 74 3.49 -6.58 -18.91
C THR A 74 3.98 -6.30 -17.48
N GLY A 75 3.80 -5.09 -17.00
CA GLY A 75 4.13 -4.69 -15.64
C GLY A 75 3.09 -5.13 -14.64
N ARG A 76 3.27 -4.66 -13.41
CA ARG A 76 2.45 -4.95 -12.25
C ARG A 76 1.36 -3.91 -12.09
N ASP A 77 0.21 -4.33 -11.55
CA ASP A 77 -0.85 -3.41 -11.15
C ASP A 77 -0.89 -3.16 -9.62
N LEU A 78 -1.67 -2.15 -9.23
CA LEU A 78 -1.81 -1.75 -7.82
C LEU A 78 -2.45 -2.85 -6.96
N TYR A 79 -3.29 -3.69 -7.56
CA TYR A 79 -3.94 -4.79 -6.88
C TYR A 79 -2.93 -5.90 -6.57
N GLU A 80 -2.04 -6.25 -7.50
CA GLU A 80 -0.97 -7.22 -7.31
C GLU A 80 -0.01 -6.78 -6.20
N TYR A 81 0.38 -5.50 -6.16
CA TYR A 81 1.20 -4.98 -5.06
C TYR A 81 0.50 -5.08 -3.71
N ARG A 82 -0.79 -4.72 -3.66
CA ARG A 82 -1.59 -4.87 -2.43
C ARG A 82 -1.67 -6.33 -2.01
N HIS A 83 -1.90 -7.24 -2.95
CA HIS A 83 -2.00 -8.67 -2.69
C HIS A 83 -0.68 -9.24 -2.18
N SER A 84 0.43 -8.95 -2.86
CA SER A 84 1.78 -9.37 -2.45
C SER A 84 2.12 -8.87 -1.04
N CYS A 85 1.81 -7.61 -0.72
CA CYS A 85 1.99 -7.08 0.63
C CYS A 85 1.23 -7.90 1.70
N LEU A 86 -0.02 -8.29 1.44
CA LEU A 86 -0.80 -9.10 2.39
C LEU A 86 -0.29 -10.53 2.48
N THR A 87 0.15 -11.12 1.37
CA THR A 87 0.75 -12.45 1.34
C THR A 87 2.03 -12.48 2.17
N HIS A 88 2.94 -11.53 1.98
CA HIS A 88 4.18 -11.45 2.78
C HIS A 88 3.92 -11.24 4.27
N LEU A 89 2.93 -10.40 4.62
CA LEU A 89 2.53 -10.25 6.02
C LEU A 89 1.98 -11.57 6.58
N GLY A 90 1.20 -12.31 5.80
CA GLY A 90 0.71 -13.63 6.20
C GLY A 90 1.82 -14.66 6.37
N GLU A 91 2.82 -14.68 5.48
CA GLU A 91 4.01 -15.53 5.57
C GLU A 91 4.83 -15.23 6.83
N GLN A 92 4.92 -13.95 7.22
CA GLN A 92 5.53 -13.48 8.47
C GLN A 92 4.68 -13.75 9.72
N GLY A 93 3.57 -14.49 9.59
CA GLY A 93 2.74 -14.90 10.72
C GLY A 93 1.69 -13.87 11.17
N ALA A 94 1.43 -12.81 10.40
CA ALA A 94 0.36 -11.87 10.73
C ALA A 94 -1.00 -12.60 10.78
N SER A 95 -1.75 -12.36 11.86
CA SER A 95 -3.06 -12.99 12.04
C SER A 95 -4.07 -12.53 11.00
N LEU A 96 -5.08 -13.36 10.73
CA LEU A 96 -6.18 -13.03 9.83
C LEU A 96 -6.84 -11.67 10.17
N LEU A 97 -7.00 -11.37 11.46
CA LEU A 97 -7.57 -10.10 11.95
C LEU A 97 -6.66 -8.91 11.64
N MET A 98 -5.34 -9.05 11.80
CA MET A 98 -4.38 -8.01 11.43
C MET A 98 -4.37 -7.75 9.93
N LEU A 99 -4.43 -8.81 9.12
CA LEU A 99 -4.54 -8.69 7.67
C LEU A 99 -5.85 -7.99 7.28
N MET A 100 -6.98 -8.34 7.91
CA MET A 100 -8.26 -7.65 7.71
C MET A 100 -8.18 -6.18 8.07
N ALA A 101 -7.59 -5.83 9.22
CA ALA A 101 -7.43 -4.44 9.65
C ALA A 101 -6.56 -3.63 8.66
N LYS A 102 -5.40 -4.17 8.25
CA LYS A 102 -4.50 -3.53 7.28
C LYS A 102 -5.14 -3.35 5.91
N SER A 103 -5.89 -4.34 5.46
CA SER A 103 -6.49 -4.40 4.13
C SER A 103 -7.94 -3.90 4.06
N ARG A 104 -8.55 -3.59 5.20
CA ARG A 104 -9.95 -3.13 5.33
C ARG A 104 -10.97 -4.10 4.72
N HIS A 105 -10.62 -5.38 4.62
CA HIS A 105 -11.59 -6.40 4.24
C HIS A 105 -12.57 -6.60 5.39
N LYS A 106 -13.87 -6.49 5.09
CA LYS A 106 -14.95 -6.76 6.05
C LYS A 106 -15.20 -8.26 6.26
N LYS A 107 -14.87 -9.06 5.25
CA LYS A 107 -15.16 -10.49 5.20
C LYS A 107 -13.85 -11.29 5.23
N PRO A 108 -13.68 -12.23 6.16
CA PRO A 108 -12.43 -13.00 6.27
C PRO A 108 -12.15 -13.85 5.03
N GLU A 109 -13.20 -14.35 4.34
CA GLU A 109 -13.06 -15.14 3.11
C GLU A 109 -12.20 -14.43 2.04
N ASN A 110 -12.27 -13.09 1.97
CA ASN A 110 -11.59 -12.30 0.95
C ASN A 110 -10.09 -12.13 1.19
N VAL A 111 -9.60 -12.36 2.41
CA VAL A 111 -8.18 -12.24 2.76
C VAL A 111 -7.57 -13.56 3.23
N ARG A 112 -8.39 -14.60 3.46
CA ARG A 112 -7.96 -15.94 3.88
C ARG A 112 -6.87 -16.52 2.99
N ARG A 113 -6.88 -16.23 1.67
CA ARG A 113 -5.84 -16.69 0.73
C ARG A 113 -4.45 -16.13 1.04
N CYS A 114 -4.36 -14.96 1.66
CA CYS A 114 -3.11 -14.33 2.08
C CYS A 114 -2.63 -14.87 3.43
N PHE A 115 -3.49 -15.52 4.22
CA PHE A 115 -3.15 -16.11 5.51
C PHE A 115 -2.52 -17.50 5.30
N LYS A 116 -1.20 -17.52 5.11
CA LYS A 116 -0.39 -18.73 4.97
C LYS A 116 0.95 -18.54 5.71
N PRO A 117 0.98 -18.77 7.03
CA PRO A 117 2.21 -18.66 7.80
C PRO A 117 3.30 -19.58 7.25
N SER A 118 4.52 -19.06 7.18
CA SER A 118 5.69 -19.85 6.81
C SER A 118 6.04 -20.88 7.89
N PRO A 119 6.74 -21.99 7.56
CA PRO A 119 7.28 -22.91 8.56
C PRO A 119 8.10 -22.20 9.64
N GLU A 120 8.85 -21.16 9.26
CA GLU A 120 9.64 -20.32 10.16
C GLU A 120 8.75 -19.59 11.17
N ALA A 121 7.67 -18.96 10.71
CA ALA A 121 6.70 -18.30 11.60
C ALA A 121 6.00 -19.30 12.55
N ILE A 122 5.74 -20.53 12.09
CA ILE A 122 5.20 -21.60 12.94
C ILE A 122 6.25 -22.07 13.97
N ALA A 123 7.52 -22.17 13.58
CA ALA A 123 8.60 -22.53 14.49
C ALA A 123 8.79 -21.46 15.58
N GLU A 124 8.78 -20.17 15.21
CA GLU A 124 8.82 -19.05 16.15
C GLU A 124 7.65 -19.10 17.14
N LEU A 125 6.42 -19.32 16.64
CA LEU A 125 5.25 -19.48 17.51
C LEU A 125 5.40 -20.67 18.45
N THR A 126 5.91 -21.80 17.95
CA THR A 126 6.14 -23.02 18.75
C THR A 126 7.20 -22.80 19.82
N SER A 127 8.21 -21.96 19.56
CA SER A 127 9.28 -21.65 20.52
C SER A 127 8.77 -21.01 21.81
N LEU A 128 7.59 -20.37 21.78
CA LEU A 128 6.93 -19.81 22.96
C LEU A 128 6.49 -20.88 23.97
N LEU A 129 6.35 -22.14 23.53
CA LEU A 129 6.04 -23.28 24.39
C LEU A 129 7.29 -23.85 25.06
N ALA A 130 8.49 -23.43 24.65
CA ALA A 130 9.71 -23.90 25.27
C ALA A 130 9.72 -23.50 26.76
N PRO A 131 10.00 -24.44 27.69
CA PRO A 131 10.10 -24.10 29.10
C PRO A 131 11.13 -22.98 29.25
N GLY A 132 10.74 -21.90 29.94
CA GLY A 132 11.58 -20.72 30.10
C GLY A 132 12.97 -21.13 30.55
N GLY A 133 13.96 -20.92 29.68
CA GLY A 133 15.35 -21.14 30.01
C GLY A 133 15.68 -20.25 31.19
N SER A 134 15.67 -20.82 32.40
CA SER A 134 16.44 -20.29 33.51
C SER A 134 17.85 -20.16 32.98
N ARG A 135 18.27 -18.91 32.69
CA ARG A 135 19.67 -18.54 32.61
C ARG A 135 20.36 -19.21 33.81
N ARG A 136 21.21 -20.20 33.54
CA ARG A 136 22.32 -20.56 34.41
C ARG A 136 23.57 -19.98 33.77
#